data_AF-A0A478FQL2-F1
#
_entry.id   AF-A0A478FQL2-F1
#
_cell.length_a   1.000
_cell.length_b   1.000
_cell.length_c   1.000
_cell.angle_alpha   90.00
_cell.angle_beta   90.00
_cell.angle_gamma   90.00
#
_symmetry.space_group_name_H-M   'P 1'
#
loop_
_entity.id
_entity.type
_entity.pdbx_description
1 polymer ?
#
loop_
_entity_poly.entity_id
_entity_poly.type
_entity_poly.pdbx_seq_one_letter_code
_entity_poly.pdbx_strand_id
1 'polypeptide(L)'
;MSSNALTFVLGGVFIAVLSGSSYFLGKKIKEELNHEVERTVRAPTFLLHSEEDSDIKNRKEYIGNDVGKVKKLLENAKGNLSRDAVHYLNTLKARWNGMNGEARPDIDKINSFNNLDDVSDYITKWCKRTSKKTLVSVQLDERTAEGKRWGIFKDVCFKKI
;
A
#
# COMPACT_ATOMS: atom_id res chain seq x y z
N MET A 1 50.59 24.57 -4.92
CA MET A 1 49.75 23.70 -4.07
C MET A 1 48.72 23.06 -4.97
N SER A 2 48.89 21.78 -5.27
CA SER A 2 48.04 21.02 -6.19
C SER A 2 46.76 20.61 -5.47
N SER A 3 45.60 21.10 -5.92
CA SER A 3 44.29 20.62 -5.46
C SER A 3 44.00 19.28 -6.10
N ASN A 4 43.85 18.25 -5.27
CA ASN A 4 43.39 16.93 -5.71
C ASN A 4 41.87 16.97 -5.86
N ALA A 5 41.37 16.86 -7.09
CA ALA A 5 39.96 16.60 -7.36
C ALA A 5 39.67 15.11 -7.10
N LEU A 6 38.66 14.82 -6.27
CA LEU A 6 38.28 13.46 -5.95
C LEU A 6 37.03 13.10 -6.76
N THR A 7 37.22 12.31 -7.81
CA THR A 7 36.16 11.84 -8.71
C THR A 7 35.66 10.49 -8.21
N PHE A 8 34.42 10.44 -7.72
CA PHE A 8 33.74 9.17 -7.48
C PHE A 8 32.94 8.79 -8.72
N VAL A 9 33.27 7.64 -9.32
CA VAL A 9 32.50 7.05 -10.43
C VAL A 9 31.55 6.01 -9.85
N LEU A 10 30.30 6.42 -9.63
CA LEU A 10 29.17 5.49 -9.49
C LEU A 10 28.41 5.56 -10.81
N GLY A 11 28.22 4.39 -11.43
CA GLY A 11 27.71 4.19 -12.79
C GLY A 11 26.89 5.34 -13.39
N GLY A 12 27.50 6.08 -14.32
CA GLY A 12 26.79 6.77 -15.40
C GLY A 12 26.45 8.26 -15.24
N VAL A 13 26.76 8.94 -14.13
CA VAL A 13 26.54 10.40 -14.02
C VAL A 13 27.76 11.09 -13.41
N PHE A 14 28.39 11.98 -14.20
CA PHE A 14 29.48 12.84 -13.72
C PHE A 14 28.91 14.05 -12.98
N ILE A 15 29.19 14.16 -11.68
CA ILE A 15 28.91 15.38 -10.90
C ILE A 15 30.24 16.03 -10.51
N ALA A 16 30.49 17.21 -11.06
CA ALA A 16 31.63 18.05 -10.68
C ALA A 16 31.24 18.91 -9.46
N VAL A 17 31.91 18.72 -8.33
CA VAL A 17 31.75 19.57 -7.14
C VAL A 17 32.85 20.64 -7.17
N LEU A 18 32.48 21.85 -7.61
CA LEU A 18 33.33 23.02 -7.49
C LEU A 18 33.15 23.62 -6.10
N SER A 19 34.18 23.50 -5.26
CA SER A 19 34.24 24.14 -3.95
C SER A 19 34.46 25.65 -4.11
N GLY A 20 33.36 26.38 -4.31
CA GLY A 20 33.31 27.84 -4.34
C GLY A 20 32.14 28.32 -3.48
N SER A 21 32.45 29.09 -2.45
CA SER A 21 31.56 29.66 -1.43
C SER A 21 30.24 30.23 -1.96
N SER A 22 29.11 29.68 -1.52
CA SER A 22 27.77 30.28 -1.65
C SER A 22 26.84 29.77 -0.54
N TYR A 23 26.86 30.48 0.59
CA TYR A 23 25.99 30.26 1.76
C TYR A 23 24.54 30.74 1.55
N PHE A 24 23.97 30.61 0.35
CA PHE A 24 22.63 31.14 0.04
C PHE A 24 21.75 30.26 -0.87
N LEU A 25 22.04 28.95 -0.94
CA LEU A 25 21.16 27.95 -1.57
C LEU A 25 20.86 26.74 -0.67
N GLY A 26 21.12 26.84 0.64
CA GLY A 26 21.08 25.70 1.55
C GLY A 26 19.72 25.37 2.17
N LYS A 27 18.69 26.22 2.01
CA LYS A 27 17.39 26.00 2.70
C LYS A 27 16.40 25.18 1.88
N LYS A 28 16.39 25.32 0.55
CA LYS A 28 15.40 24.66 -0.31
C LYS A 28 15.80 23.22 -0.69
N ILE A 29 17.10 22.94 -0.78
CA ILE A 29 17.61 21.60 -1.14
C ILE A 29 17.58 20.65 0.07
N LYS A 30 17.74 21.17 1.30
CA LYS A 30 17.75 20.35 2.52
C LYS A 30 16.37 19.77 2.86
N GLU A 31 15.31 20.43 2.41
CA GLU A 31 13.92 20.00 2.62
C GLU A 31 13.50 18.90 1.63
N GLU A 32 13.92 19.00 0.36
CA GLU A 32 13.71 17.93 -0.63
C GLU A 32 14.59 16.69 -0.37
N LEU A 33 15.84 16.88 0.07
CA LEU A 33 16.72 15.75 0.38
C LEU A 33 16.26 14.97 1.62
N ASN A 34 15.70 15.65 2.63
CA ASN A 34 15.15 14.95 3.80
C ASN A 34 13.88 14.15 3.48
N HIS A 35 13.06 14.61 2.53
CA HIS A 35 11.88 13.87 2.07
C HIS A 35 12.24 12.63 1.24
N GLU A 36 13.40 12.63 0.58
CA GLU A 36 13.95 11.49 -0.16
C GLU A 36 14.63 10.49 0.80
N VAL A 37 15.31 10.99 1.85
CA VAL A 37 16.02 10.17 2.85
C VAL A 37 15.06 9.47 3.82
N GLU A 38 13.93 10.08 4.20
CA GLU A 38 12.88 9.36 4.95
C GLU A 38 12.21 8.26 4.11
N ARG A 39 12.14 8.43 2.78
CA ARG A 39 11.67 7.37 1.86
C ARG A 39 12.66 6.20 1.76
N THR A 40 13.95 6.39 2.04
CA THR A 40 14.97 5.34 1.92
C THR A 40 15.08 4.40 3.12
N VAL A 41 14.39 4.68 4.24
CA VAL A 41 14.47 3.86 5.48
C VAL A 41 13.22 3.00 5.70
N ARG A 42 12.11 3.25 4.99
CA ARG A 42 10.99 2.30 4.96
C ARG A 42 11.27 1.24 3.91
N ALA A 43 11.44 0.00 4.35
CA ALA A 43 11.40 -1.13 3.43
C ALA A 43 10.15 -1.00 2.53
N PRO A 44 10.27 -1.15 1.21
CA PRO A 44 9.14 -1.08 0.29
C PRO A 44 8.08 -2.09 0.76
N THR A 45 6.97 -1.63 1.31
CA THR A 45 5.91 -2.53 1.79
C THR A 45 4.74 -2.55 0.83
N PHE A 46 3.89 -3.57 0.94
CA PHE A 46 2.62 -3.63 0.21
C PHE A 46 1.81 -2.34 0.36
N LEU A 47 1.73 -1.78 1.58
CA LEU A 47 1.01 -0.54 1.81
C LEU A 47 1.64 0.65 1.10
N LEU A 48 2.95 0.85 1.28
CA LEU A 48 3.66 2.00 0.71
C LEU A 48 3.52 2.02 -0.82
N HIS A 49 3.72 0.88 -1.48
CA HIS A 49 3.56 0.79 -2.94
C HIS A 49 2.10 0.93 -3.39
N SER A 50 1.15 0.38 -2.64
CA SER A 50 -0.26 0.56 -2.97
C SER A 50 -0.70 2.01 -2.84
N GLU A 51 -0.20 2.79 -1.89
CA GLU A 51 -0.54 4.21 -1.74
C GLU A 51 0.02 5.08 -2.88
N GLU A 52 1.10 4.63 -3.52
CA GLU A 52 1.73 5.30 -4.67
C GLU A 52 1.14 4.87 -6.02
N ASP A 53 0.44 3.74 -6.07
CA ASP A 53 -0.21 3.19 -7.26
C ASP A 53 -1.29 4.15 -7.81
N SER A 54 -1.28 4.39 -9.12
CA SER A 54 -2.19 5.34 -9.78
C SER A 54 -3.67 5.01 -9.63
N ASP A 55 -4.02 3.74 -9.39
CA ASP A 55 -5.41 3.29 -9.21
C ASP A 55 -5.93 3.54 -7.78
N ILE A 56 -5.01 3.80 -6.84
CA ILE A 56 -5.31 4.03 -5.42
C ILE A 56 -5.10 5.49 -5.06
N LYS A 57 -3.97 6.07 -5.47
CA LYS A 57 -3.57 7.42 -5.13
C LYS A 57 -4.69 8.42 -5.42
N ASN A 58 -5.15 9.10 -4.38
CA ASN A 58 -6.26 10.08 -4.40
C ASN A 58 -7.63 9.52 -4.83
N ARG A 59 -7.80 8.20 -4.97
CA ARG A 59 -9.05 7.55 -5.42
C ARG A 59 -9.62 6.59 -4.40
N LYS A 60 -8.76 5.98 -3.59
CA LYS A 60 -9.13 5.01 -2.58
C LYS A 60 -8.43 5.31 -1.25
N GLU A 61 -9.10 5.01 -0.14
CA GLU A 61 -8.53 5.08 1.20
C GLU A 61 -8.25 3.67 1.75
N TYR A 62 -7.15 3.53 2.49
CA TYR A 62 -6.84 2.30 3.22
C TYR A 62 -7.80 2.12 4.40
N ILE A 63 -8.42 0.94 4.49
CA ILE A 63 -9.37 0.58 5.56
C ILE A 63 -8.87 -0.55 6.46
N GLY A 64 -7.70 -1.11 6.14
CA GLY A 64 -7.17 -2.27 6.85
C GLY A 64 -6.80 -2.02 8.32
N ASN A 65 -6.80 -0.76 8.78
CA ASN A 65 -6.56 -0.40 10.18
C ASN A 65 -7.84 -0.31 11.04
N ASP A 66 -9.03 -0.33 10.44
CA ASP A 66 -10.28 0.03 11.08
C ASP A 66 -11.38 -1.03 10.84
N VAL A 67 -11.66 -1.83 11.88
CA VAL A 67 -12.71 -2.86 11.84
C VAL A 67 -14.09 -2.24 11.63
N GLY A 68 -14.35 -1.07 12.21
CA GLY A 68 -15.63 -0.37 12.11
C GLY A 68 -15.92 0.11 10.68
N LYS A 69 -14.90 0.63 9.98
CA LYS A 69 -15.01 0.98 8.55
C LYS A 69 -15.35 -0.24 7.70
N VAL A 70 -14.68 -1.37 7.90
CA VAL A 70 -14.96 -2.61 7.17
C VAL A 70 -16.38 -3.10 7.46
N LYS A 71 -16.75 -3.19 8.74
CA LYS A 71 -18.08 -3.65 9.17
C LYS A 71 -19.20 -2.79 8.59
N LYS A 72 -19.11 -1.47 8.76
CA LYS A 72 -20.09 -0.52 8.21
C LYS A 72 -20.25 -0.67 6.70
N LEU A 73 -19.15 -0.95 6.01
CA LEU A 73 -19.18 -1.13 4.57
C LEU A 73 -19.88 -2.45 4.17
N LEU A 74 -19.68 -3.53 4.92
CA LEU A 74 -20.44 -4.78 4.73
C LEU A 74 -21.93 -4.62 5.08
N GLU A 75 -22.26 -3.87 6.13
CA GLU A 75 -23.65 -3.56 6.51
C GLU A 75 -24.35 -2.71 5.44
N ASN A 76 -23.66 -1.69 4.90
CA ASN A 76 -24.17 -0.89 3.79
C ASN A 76 -24.41 -1.75 2.54
N ALA A 77 -23.56 -2.73 2.27
CA ALA A 77 -23.76 -3.67 1.18
C ALA A 77 -24.97 -4.57 1.41
N LYS A 78 -25.17 -5.07 2.64
CA LYS A 78 -26.34 -5.88 3.03
C LYS A 78 -27.66 -5.14 2.76
N GLY A 79 -27.72 -3.87 3.10
CA GLY A 79 -28.90 -3.04 2.88
C GLY A 79 -29.04 -2.45 1.48
N ASN A 80 -28.12 -2.77 0.55
CA ASN A 80 -28.02 -2.13 -0.78
C ASN A 80 -27.98 -0.60 -0.71
N LEU A 81 -27.40 -0.04 0.35
CA LEU A 81 -27.41 1.39 0.66
C LEU A 81 -26.37 2.19 -0.13
N SER A 82 -25.36 1.52 -0.70
CA SER A 82 -24.29 2.15 -1.47
C SER A 82 -23.80 1.24 -2.59
N ARG A 83 -23.72 1.78 -3.81
CA ARG A 83 -23.15 1.07 -4.97
C ARG A 83 -21.69 0.68 -4.72
N ASP A 84 -20.91 1.54 -4.07
CA ASP A 84 -19.51 1.26 -3.76
C ASP A 84 -19.38 0.15 -2.71
N ALA A 85 -20.29 0.10 -1.74
CA ALA A 85 -20.36 -0.99 -0.76
C ALA A 85 -20.70 -2.34 -1.42
N VAL A 86 -21.68 -2.35 -2.34
CA VAL A 86 -22.02 -3.56 -3.13
C VAL A 86 -20.87 -3.98 -4.02
N HIS A 87 -20.21 -3.04 -4.70
CA HIS A 87 -19.04 -3.32 -5.51
C HIS A 87 -17.91 -3.93 -4.67
N TYR A 88 -17.59 -3.32 -3.53
CA TYR A 88 -16.60 -3.86 -2.60
C TYR A 88 -16.96 -5.27 -2.14
N LEU A 89 -18.21 -5.55 -1.78
CA LEU A 89 -18.64 -6.89 -1.36
C LEU A 89 -18.40 -7.91 -2.48
N ASN A 90 -18.71 -7.58 -3.73
CA ASN A 90 -18.47 -8.46 -4.86
C ASN A 90 -16.98 -8.71 -5.08
N THR A 91 -16.17 -7.66 -5.00
CA THR A 91 -14.71 -7.76 -5.04
C THR A 91 -14.18 -8.65 -3.91
N LEU A 92 -14.65 -8.44 -2.67
CA LEU A 92 -14.27 -9.23 -1.50
C LEU A 92 -14.59 -10.72 -1.72
N LYS A 93 -15.81 -11.05 -2.18
CA LYS A 93 -16.21 -12.43 -2.46
C LYS A 93 -15.31 -13.08 -3.52
N ALA A 94 -15.02 -12.35 -4.61
CA ALA A 94 -14.14 -12.84 -5.67
C ALA A 94 -12.70 -13.09 -5.19
N ARG A 95 -12.23 -12.28 -4.23
CA ARG A 95 -10.86 -12.38 -3.70
C ARG A 95 -10.75 -13.22 -2.42
N TRP A 96 -11.87 -13.65 -1.82
CA TRP A 96 -11.91 -14.30 -0.50
C TRP A 96 -11.01 -15.53 -0.40
N ASN A 97 -11.01 -16.37 -1.43
CA ASN A 97 -10.17 -17.57 -1.51
C ASN A 97 -8.68 -17.27 -1.68
N GLY A 98 -8.32 -16.08 -2.17
CA GLY A 98 -6.94 -15.64 -2.23
C GLY A 98 -6.43 -15.05 -0.91
N MET A 99 -7.33 -14.65 -0.01
CA MET A 99 -6.98 -14.20 1.34
C MET A 99 -6.62 -15.41 2.21
N ASN A 100 -5.44 -15.98 1.98
CA ASN A 100 -4.96 -17.12 2.77
C ASN A 100 -4.55 -16.67 4.18
N GLY A 101 -5.00 -17.40 5.19
CA GLY A 101 -4.59 -17.21 6.57
C GLY A 101 -5.34 -18.12 7.55
N GLU A 102 -4.72 -18.37 8.70
CA GLU A 102 -5.35 -19.09 9.81
C GLU A 102 -6.63 -18.38 10.27
N ALA A 103 -7.63 -19.17 10.68
CA ALA A 103 -8.92 -18.71 11.17
C ALA A 103 -9.73 -17.84 10.17
N ARG A 104 -9.55 -18.06 8.86
CA ARG A 104 -10.42 -17.45 7.84
C ARG A 104 -11.87 -17.93 8.04
N PRO A 105 -12.85 -17.03 8.21
CA PRO A 105 -14.26 -17.40 8.27
C PRO A 105 -14.73 -18.06 6.98
N ASP A 106 -15.76 -18.91 7.07
CA ASP A 106 -16.40 -19.46 5.88
C ASP A 106 -16.96 -18.33 5.00
N ILE A 107 -16.89 -18.50 3.67
CA ILE A 107 -17.47 -17.56 2.72
C ILE A 107 -18.99 -17.41 2.91
N ASP A 108 -19.66 -18.45 3.43
CA ASP A 108 -21.08 -18.42 3.73
C ASP A 108 -21.45 -17.34 4.76
N LYS A 109 -20.55 -17.02 5.69
CA LYS A 109 -20.75 -15.90 6.64
C LYS A 109 -20.84 -14.55 5.91
N ILE A 110 -20.10 -14.39 4.81
CA ILE A 110 -20.19 -13.20 3.95
C ILE A 110 -21.48 -13.23 3.12
N ASN A 111 -21.82 -14.39 2.56
CA ASN A 111 -23.01 -14.53 1.71
C ASN A 111 -24.31 -14.30 2.48
N SER A 112 -24.39 -14.79 3.70
CA SER A 112 -25.57 -14.65 4.56
C SER A 112 -25.54 -13.38 5.41
N PHE A 113 -24.45 -12.60 5.38
CA PHE A 113 -24.18 -11.49 6.30
C PHE A 113 -24.36 -11.85 7.78
N ASN A 114 -24.01 -13.09 8.14
CA ASN A 114 -24.05 -13.55 9.52
C ASN A 114 -22.68 -13.37 10.15
N ASN A 115 -22.66 -12.84 11.37
CA ASN A 115 -21.42 -12.59 12.12
C ASN A 115 -20.41 -11.74 11.32
N LEU A 116 -20.86 -10.54 10.93
CA LEU A 116 -20.01 -9.56 10.25
C LEU A 116 -18.84 -9.08 11.12
N ASP A 117 -18.93 -9.24 12.44
CA ASP A 117 -17.83 -8.97 13.37
C ASP A 117 -16.62 -9.86 13.09
N ASP A 118 -16.81 -11.19 13.02
CA ASP A 118 -15.74 -12.13 12.67
C ASP A 118 -15.12 -11.82 11.30
N VAL A 119 -15.97 -11.55 10.30
CA VAL A 119 -15.54 -11.26 8.92
C VAL A 119 -14.72 -9.98 8.88
N SER A 120 -15.20 -8.92 9.53
CA SER A 120 -14.54 -7.61 9.53
C SER A 120 -13.22 -7.68 10.28
N ASP A 121 -13.19 -8.33 11.44
CA ASP A 121 -11.96 -8.54 12.21
C ASP A 121 -10.92 -9.35 11.40
N TYR A 122 -11.36 -10.41 10.72
CA TYR A 122 -10.48 -11.18 9.84
C TYR A 122 -9.88 -10.32 8.73
N ILE A 123 -10.70 -9.55 8.00
CA ILE A 123 -10.24 -8.67 6.92
C ILE A 123 -9.23 -7.66 7.46
N THR A 124 -9.55 -6.97 8.55
CA THR A 124 -8.65 -6.00 9.19
C THR A 124 -7.33 -6.67 9.60
N LYS A 125 -7.35 -7.83 10.25
CA LYS A 125 -6.15 -8.58 10.63
C LYS A 125 -5.33 -9.00 9.41
N TRP A 126 -5.98 -9.48 8.36
CA TRP A 126 -5.31 -9.87 7.11
C TRP A 126 -4.66 -8.67 6.43
N CYS A 127 -5.35 -7.53 6.37
CA CYS A 127 -4.83 -6.29 5.81
C CYS A 127 -3.66 -5.73 6.64
N LYS A 128 -3.74 -5.74 7.98
CA LYS A 128 -2.64 -5.32 8.87
C LYS A 128 -1.39 -6.18 8.74
N ARG A 129 -1.58 -7.49 8.53
CA ARG A 129 -0.47 -8.43 8.36
C ARG A 129 0.17 -8.28 6.99
N THR A 130 -0.65 -8.13 5.95
CA THR A 130 -0.18 -8.03 4.57
C THR A 130 0.44 -6.67 4.29
N SER A 131 -0.08 -5.58 4.88
CA SER A 131 0.46 -4.23 4.72
C SER A 131 1.92 -4.10 5.14
N LYS A 132 2.37 -4.89 6.12
CA LYS A 132 3.75 -4.89 6.64
C LYS A 132 4.71 -5.75 5.83
N LYS A 133 4.22 -6.55 4.87
CA LYS A 133 5.11 -7.39 4.06
C LYS A 133 5.95 -6.52 3.14
N THR A 134 7.24 -6.82 3.07
CA THR A 134 8.16 -6.20 2.10
C THR A 134 7.83 -6.70 0.70
N LEU A 135 7.77 -5.78 -0.25
CA LEU A 135 7.62 -6.01 -1.68
C LEU A 135 9.02 -5.86 -2.29
N VAL A 136 9.60 -6.95 -2.81
CA VAL A 136 10.99 -6.92 -3.31
C VAL A 136 11.07 -6.31 -4.73
N SER A 137 9.93 -6.22 -5.43
CA SER A 137 9.81 -5.59 -6.76
C SER A 137 8.43 -4.95 -6.92
N VAL A 138 8.36 -3.77 -7.54
CA VAL A 138 7.10 -3.05 -7.85
C VAL A 138 6.44 -3.59 -9.12
N GLN A 139 7.20 -4.26 -9.99
CA GLN A 139 6.69 -4.94 -11.18
C GLN A 139 6.25 -6.36 -10.86
N LEU A 140 5.26 -6.48 -9.97
CA LEU A 140 4.70 -7.79 -9.67
C LEU A 140 3.74 -8.20 -10.78
N ASP A 141 4.21 -9.11 -11.62
CA ASP A 141 3.35 -9.88 -12.51
C ASP A 141 2.27 -10.59 -11.67
N GLU A 142 0.99 -10.34 -11.97
CA GLU A 142 -0.17 -11.00 -11.34
C GLU A 142 -0.20 -12.51 -11.55
N ARG A 143 0.70 -13.08 -12.36
CA ARG A 143 0.90 -14.53 -12.46
C ARG A 143 1.67 -15.08 -11.25
N THR A 144 2.48 -14.27 -10.58
CA THR A 144 3.24 -14.65 -9.40
C THR A 144 2.38 -14.69 -8.13
N ALA A 145 2.75 -15.53 -7.17
CA ALA A 145 2.02 -15.62 -5.89
C ALA A 145 2.02 -14.27 -5.13
N GLU A 146 3.13 -13.54 -5.21
CA GLU A 146 3.27 -12.23 -4.58
C GLU A 146 2.43 -11.16 -5.30
N GLY A 147 2.44 -11.13 -6.63
CA GLY A 147 1.58 -10.24 -7.42
C GLY A 147 0.10 -10.49 -7.21
N LYS A 148 -0.34 -11.75 -7.18
CA LYS A 148 -1.73 -12.10 -6.83
C LYS A 148 -2.09 -11.57 -5.45
N ARG A 149 -1.21 -11.77 -4.47
CA ARG A 149 -1.42 -11.30 -3.09
C ARG A 149 -1.51 -9.78 -3.03
N TRP A 150 -0.68 -9.08 -3.81
CA TRP A 150 -0.67 -7.62 -3.86
C TRP A 150 -1.93 -7.09 -4.53
N GLY A 151 -2.38 -7.69 -5.63
CA GLY A 151 -3.68 -7.39 -6.24
C GLY A 151 -4.84 -7.57 -5.27
N ILE A 152 -4.89 -8.70 -4.55
CA ILE A 152 -5.91 -8.94 -3.50
C ILE A 152 -5.83 -7.87 -2.41
N PHE A 153 -4.62 -7.48 -2.00
CA PHE A 153 -4.42 -6.44 -1.01
C PHE A 153 -4.97 -5.08 -1.47
N LYS A 154 -4.66 -4.67 -2.71
CA LYS A 154 -5.21 -3.44 -3.32
C LYS A 154 -6.74 -3.47 -3.40
N ASP A 155 -7.31 -4.62 -3.74
CA ASP A 155 -8.74 -4.79 -3.95
C ASP A 155 -9.54 -4.82 -2.65
N VAL A 156 -9.01 -5.46 -1.60
CA VAL A 156 -9.74 -5.72 -0.35
C VAL A 156 -9.45 -4.68 0.73
N CYS A 157 -8.22 -4.16 0.79
CA CYS A 157 -7.78 -3.29 1.87
C CYS A 157 -7.95 -1.80 1.57
N PHE A 158 -8.43 -1.44 0.38
CA PHE A 158 -8.71 -0.07 -0.02
C PHE A 158 -10.15 0.06 -0.52
N LYS A 159 -10.84 1.12 -0.10
CA LYS A 159 -12.17 1.45 -0.62
C LYS A 159 -12.14 2.78 -1.34
N LYS A 160 -13.05 2.96 -2.30
CA LYS A 160 -13.25 4.24 -2.97
C LYS A 160 -13.61 5.34 -1.95
N ILE A 161 -13.03 6.51 -2.16
CA ILE A 161 -13.35 7.74 -1.41
C ILE A 161 -14.63 8.35 -1.96
#